data_AF-A0A3N5FRF9-F1
#
_entry.id   AF-A0A3N5FRF9-F1
#
_cell.length_a   1.000
_cell.length_b   1.000
_cell.length_c   1.000
_cell.angle_alpha   90.00
_cell.angle_beta   90.00
_cell.angle_gamma   90.00
#
_symmetry.space_group_name_H-M   'P 1'
#
loop_
_entity.id
_entity.type
_entity.pdbx_description
1 polymer ?
#
loop_
_entity_poly.entity_id
_entity_poly.type
_entity_poly.pdbx_seq_one_letter_code
_entity_poly.pdbx_strand_id
1 'polypeptide(L)'
;MKAAALLAIWLGLLGTCTAYADARRYDAVFTVEFDPAAGVGRASIRITPDTGRVSQLDLRMPAARYTHIAGDGSVSRSGDRVLWRPPKTGGELR
;
A
#
# COMPACT_ATOMS: atom_id res chain seq x y z
N MET A 1 8.73 -17.72 -55.59
CA MET A 1 9.40 -16.93 -54.53
C MET A 1 8.49 -15.82 -53.95
N LYS A 2 7.19 -16.07 -53.72
CA LYS A 2 6.26 -15.06 -53.16
C LYS A 2 5.54 -15.52 -51.88
N ALA A 3 5.39 -16.84 -51.67
CA ALA A 3 4.71 -17.41 -50.50
C ALA A 3 5.55 -17.33 -49.19
N ALA A 4 6.88 -17.46 -49.28
CA ALA A 4 7.76 -17.41 -48.10
C ALA A 4 7.85 -16.01 -47.46
N ALA A 5 7.72 -14.95 -48.27
CA ALA A 5 7.77 -13.57 -47.79
C ALA A 5 6.50 -13.15 -47.04
N LEU A 6 5.34 -13.74 -47.38
CA LEU A 6 4.07 -13.46 -46.70
C LEU A 6 3.98 -14.15 -45.33
N LEU A 7 4.64 -15.30 -45.15
CA LEU A 7 4.65 -16.02 -43.87
C LEU A 7 5.48 -15.30 -42.80
N ALA A 8 6.58 -14.65 -43.19
CA ALA A 8 7.45 -13.90 -42.29
C ALA A 8 6.78 -12.65 -41.70
N ILE A 9 5.86 -12.03 -42.44
CA ILE A 9 5.11 -10.85 -42.00
C ILE A 9 4.02 -11.24 -40.98
N TRP A 10 3.44 -12.44 -41.10
CA TRP A 10 2.48 -12.97 -40.12
C TRP A 10 3.14 -13.40 -38.81
N LEU A 11 4.37 -13.95 -38.85
CA LEU A 11 5.12 -14.31 -37.63
C LEU A 11 5.62 -13.07 -36.85
N GLY A 12 5.85 -11.94 -37.51
CA GLY A 12 6.28 -10.69 -36.87
C GLY A 12 5.19 -9.99 -36.07
N LEU A 13 3.91 -10.23 -36.37
CA LEU A 13 2.79 -9.53 -35.72
C LEU A 13 2.35 -10.16 -34.38
N LEU A 14 2.80 -11.38 -34.08
CA LEU A 14 2.46 -12.12 -32.86
C LEU A 14 3.36 -11.78 -31.65
N GLY A 15 4.42 -10.99 -31.86
CA GLY A 15 5.51 -10.82 -30.88
C GLY A 15 5.33 -9.74 -29.82
N THR A 16 4.31 -8.88 -29.88
CA THR A 16 4.17 -7.74 -28.95
C THR A 16 2.86 -7.78 -28.18
N CYS A 17 2.54 -8.93 -27.59
CA CYS A 17 1.64 -8.95 -26.44
C CYS A 17 2.47 -8.60 -25.20
N THR A 18 2.78 -7.32 -25.00
CA THR A 18 3.36 -6.87 -23.73
C THR A 18 2.32 -7.14 -22.66
N ALA A 19 2.52 -8.20 -21.89
CA ALA A 19 1.71 -8.49 -20.71
C ALA A 19 1.84 -7.29 -19.78
N TYR A 20 0.79 -6.46 -19.75
CA TYR A 20 0.68 -5.37 -18.79
C TYR A 20 0.49 -6.04 -17.44
N ALA A 21 1.58 -6.15 -16.67
CA ALA A 21 1.49 -6.66 -15.31
C ALA A 21 0.56 -5.74 -14.54
N ASP A 22 -0.56 -6.28 -14.06
CA ASP A 22 -1.55 -5.53 -13.30
C ASP A 22 -0.88 -5.04 -12.01
N ALA A 23 -0.46 -3.77 -12.01
CA ALA A 23 0.27 -3.18 -10.93
C ALA A 23 -0.68 -3.03 -9.75
N ARG A 24 -0.46 -3.81 -8.69
CA ARG A 24 -1.24 -3.72 -7.45
C ARG A 24 -1.04 -2.33 -6.82
N ARG A 25 -2.12 -1.57 -6.73
CA ARG A 25 -2.15 -0.21 -6.21
C ARG A 25 -2.99 -0.12 -4.94
N TYR A 26 -2.65 0.85 -4.11
CA TYR A 26 -3.41 1.27 -2.95
C TYR A 26 -2.99 2.70 -2.61
N ASP A 27 -3.88 3.45 -1.99
CA ASP A 27 -3.57 4.77 -1.46
C ASP A 27 -3.15 4.67 0.00
N ALA A 28 -2.15 5.48 0.36
CA ALA A 28 -1.71 5.66 1.74
C ALA A 28 -1.61 7.16 2.03
N VAL A 29 -2.52 7.65 2.88
CA VAL A 29 -2.56 9.06 3.28
C VAL A 29 -2.05 9.17 4.71
N PHE A 30 -0.95 9.89 4.89
CA PHE A 30 -0.39 10.21 6.21
C PHE A 30 -0.72 11.64 6.59
N THR A 31 -1.41 11.81 7.72
CA THR A 31 -1.81 13.13 8.23
C THR A 31 -1.16 13.36 9.59
N VAL A 32 -0.69 14.58 9.84
CA VAL A 32 -0.20 15.00 11.16
C VAL A 32 -0.85 16.33 11.52
N GLU A 33 -1.43 16.38 12.70
CA GLU A 33 -2.06 17.56 13.27
C GLU A 33 -1.48 17.84 14.64
N PHE A 34 -1.35 19.11 14.98
CA PHE A 34 -1.01 19.51 16.34
C PHE A 34 -2.30 19.88 17.09
N ASP A 35 -2.49 19.29 18.27
CA ASP A 35 -3.51 19.73 19.21
C ASP A 35 -2.86 20.66 20.24
N PRO A 36 -2.98 21.99 20.08
CA PRO A 36 -2.34 22.94 20.98
C PRO A 36 -2.96 22.94 22.38
N ALA A 37 -4.24 22.58 22.52
CA ALA A 37 -4.89 22.54 23.82
C ALA A 37 -4.38 21.36 24.67
N ALA A 38 -4.12 20.22 24.02
CA ALA A 38 -3.56 19.04 24.67
C ALA A 38 -2.02 19.00 24.65
N GLY A 39 -1.36 19.87 23.87
CA GLY A 39 0.10 19.91 23.73
C GLY A 39 0.69 18.66 23.04
N VAL A 40 -0.11 17.97 22.21
CA VAL A 40 0.27 16.70 21.58
C VAL A 40 0.10 16.75 20.06
N GLY A 41 0.89 15.94 19.36
CA GLY A 41 0.67 15.66 17.94
C GLY A 41 -0.25 14.45 17.77
N ARG A 42 -1.21 14.55 16.86
CA ARG A 42 -1.98 13.41 16.33
C ARG A 42 -1.45 13.06 14.96
N ALA A 43 -1.16 11.79 14.73
CA ALA A 43 -0.79 11.28 13.42
C ALA A 43 -1.79 10.21 13.00
N SER A 44 -2.09 10.10 11.72
CA SER A 44 -2.85 8.95 11.20
C SER A 44 -2.35 8.49 9.85
N ILE A 45 -2.49 7.19 9.57
CA ILE A 45 -2.26 6.55 8.28
C ILE A 45 -3.59 5.95 7.84
N ARG A 46 -4.15 6.44 6.74
CA ARG A 46 -5.31 5.83 6.08
C ARG A 46 -4.88 5.03 4.88
N ILE A 47 -5.32 3.78 4.79
CA ILE A 47 -5.10 2.90 3.66
C ILE A 47 -6.42 2.70 2.91
N THR A 48 -6.41 2.94 1.60
CA THR A 48 -7.55 2.66 0.71
C THR A 48 -7.10 1.71 -0.40
N PRO A 49 -7.68 0.50 -0.49
CA PRO A 49 -7.37 -0.44 -1.57
C PRO A 49 -7.79 0.09 -2.94
N ASP A 50 -7.03 -0.26 -3.98
CA ASP A 50 -7.38 -0.09 -5.39
C ASP A 50 -7.29 -1.48 -6.07
N THR A 51 -6.43 -1.66 -7.07
CA THR A 51 -6.16 -2.97 -7.69
C THR A 51 -5.39 -3.92 -6.75
N GLY A 52 -4.90 -3.41 -5.61
CA GLY A 52 -4.20 -4.13 -4.57
C GLY A 52 -4.68 -3.74 -3.17
N ARG A 53 -4.15 -4.44 -2.16
CA ARG A 53 -4.40 -4.13 -0.75
C ARG A 53 -3.14 -4.31 0.08
N VAL A 54 -3.07 -3.54 1.15
CA VAL A 54 -2.08 -3.76 2.22
C VAL A 54 -2.58 -4.89 3.12
N SER A 55 -1.75 -5.91 3.33
CA SER A 55 -2.04 -6.99 4.28
C SER A 55 -1.42 -6.75 5.66
N GLN A 56 -0.32 -5.98 5.71
CA GLN A 56 0.42 -5.70 6.93
C GLN A 56 1.34 -4.48 6.74
N LEU A 57 1.44 -3.66 7.78
CA LEU A 57 2.44 -2.60 7.94
C LEU A 57 3.26 -2.90 9.20
N ASP A 58 4.58 -2.87 9.08
CA ASP A 58 5.51 -2.96 10.21
C ASP A 58 6.23 -1.62 10.34
N LEU A 59 5.87 -0.87 11.38
CA LEU A 59 6.25 0.51 11.57
C LEU A 59 7.20 0.62 12.76
N ARG A 60 8.27 1.40 12.59
CA ARG A 60 9.11 1.84 13.70
C ARG A 60 8.46 3.07 14.35
N MET A 61 7.81 2.85 15.49
CA MET A 61 7.12 3.87 16.30
C MET A 61 7.70 3.86 17.72
N PRO A 62 8.77 4.63 17.98
CA PRO A 62 9.42 4.65 19.29
C PRO A 62 8.44 4.92 20.43
N ALA A 63 8.50 4.13 21.50
CA ALA A 63 7.58 4.22 22.64
C ALA A 63 7.61 5.55 23.37
N ALA A 64 8.77 6.21 23.37
CA ALA A 64 8.92 7.55 23.92
C ALA A 64 8.19 8.64 23.13
N ARG A 65 7.84 8.39 21.85
CA ARG A 65 7.23 9.39 20.95
C ARG A 65 5.77 9.09 20.62
N TYR A 66 5.41 7.82 20.44
CA TYR A 66 4.07 7.39 20.07
C TYR A 66 3.46 6.57 21.20
N THR A 67 2.56 7.17 21.97
CA THR A 67 2.08 6.63 23.25
C THR A 67 0.68 6.04 23.15
N HIS A 68 -0.21 6.61 22.34
CA HIS A 68 -1.56 6.12 22.10
C HIS A 68 -1.65 5.63 20.66
N ILE A 69 -1.76 4.31 20.47
CA ILE A 69 -1.79 3.69 19.14
C ILE A 69 -3.02 2.80 19.06
N ALA A 70 -3.86 3.06 18.07
CA ALA A 70 -5.08 2.30 17.80
C ALA A 70 -5.39 2.35 16.30
N GLY A 71 -6.16 1.38 15.81
CA GLY A 71 -6.55 1.40 14.42
C GLY A 71 -7.55 0.30 14.08
N ASP A 72 -8.09 0.40 12.87
CA ASP A 72 -8.99 -0.63 12.34
C ASP A 72 -8.27 -1.95 12.12
N GLY A 73 -8.96 -3.07 12.27
CA GLY A 73 -8.35 -4.39 12.14
C GLY A 73 -7.50 -4.76 13.36
N SER A 74 -6.30 -5.32 13.13
CA SER A 74 -5.45 -5.79 14.23
C SER A 74 -4.20 -4.94 14.36
N VAL A 75 -3.96 -4.40 15.56
CA VAL A 75 -2.76 -3.65 15.92
C VAL A 75 -2.07 -4.39 17.05
N SER A 76 -0.78 -4.69 16.90
CA SER A 76 0.06 -5.19 17.99
C SER A 76 1.33 -4.35 18.12
N ARG A 77 1.80 -4.20 19.36
CA ARG A 77 3.02 -3.46 19.67
C ARG A 77 4.02 -4.36 20.36
N SER A 78 5.28 -4.27 19.93
CA SER A 78 6.43 -4.86 20.61
C SER A 78 7.54 -3.82 20.69
N GLY A 79 7.68 -3.18 21.86
CA GLY A 79 8.60 -2.06 22.08
C GLY A 79 8.37 -0.91 21.09
N ASP A 80 9.39 -0.62 20.29
CA ASP A 80 9.40 0.44 19.29
C ASP A 80 8.81 0.02 17.93
N ARG A 81 8.24 -1.19 17.84
CA ARG A 81 7.63 -1.70 16.60
C ARG A 81 6.13 -1.86 16.77
N VAL A 82 5.40 -1.41 15.76
CA VAL A 82 3.95 -1.58 15.65
C VAL A 82 3.67 -2.38 14.38
N LEU A 83 2.95 -3.48 14.56
CA LEU A 83 2.44 -4.30 13.48
C LEU A 83 0.95 -4.01 13.33
N TRP A 84 0.57 -3.50 12.17
CA TRP A 84 -0.82 -3.22 11.85
C TRP A 84 -1.28 -4.07 10.66
N ARG A 85 -2.41 -4.75 10.81
CA ARG A 85 -3.09 -5.51 9.75
C ARG A 85 -4.44 -4.86 9.48
N PRO A 86 -4.54 -3.97 8.48
CA PRO A 86 -5.81 -3.33 8.14
C PRO A 86 -6.82 -4.37 7.60
N PRO A 87 -8.14 -4.09 7.72
CA PRO A 87 -9.16 -4.85 7.04
C PRO A 87 -8.93 -4.92 5.52
N LYS A 88 -9.54 -5.91 4.85
CA LYS A 88 -9.42 -6.06 3.39
C LYS A 88 -9.91 -4.84 2.60
N THR A 89 -10.83 -4.08 3.18
CA THR A 89 -11.44 -2.86 2.63
C THR A 89 -10.62 -1.60 2.92
N GLY A 90 -9.43 -1.73 3.53
CA GLY A 90 -8.68 -0.59 4.05
C GLY A 90 -9.02 -0.29 5.51
N GLY A 91 -8.45 0.78 6.03
CA GLY A 91 -8.63 1.21 7.41
C GLY A 91 -7.69 2.34 7.78
N GLU A 92 -7.80 2.80 9.03
CA GLU A 92 -6.98 3.87 9.58
C GLU A 92 -6.24 3.42 10.85
N LEU A 93 -4.97 3.81 10.94
CA LEU A 93 -4.13 3.71 12.14
C LEU A 93 -3.89 5.11 12.67
N ARG A 94 -3.97 5.30 13.99
CA ARG A 94 -3.75 6.55 14.71
C ARG A 94 -2.90 6.34 15.97
#